data_AF-A0A3M5DMN0-F1
#
_entry.id   AF-A0A3M5DMN0-F1
#
_cell.length_a   1.000
_cell.length_b   1.000
_cell.length_c   1.000
_cell.angle_alpha   90.00
_cell.angle_beta   90.00
_cell.angle_gamma   90.00
#
_symmetry.space_group_name_H-M   'P 1'
#
loop_
_entity.id
_entity.type
_entity.pdbx_description
1 polymer ?
#
loop_
_entity_poly.entity_id
_entity_poly.type
_entity_poly.pdbx_seq_one_letter_code
_entity_poly.pdbx_strand_id
1 'polypeptide(L)' 'LRAYRQQAERLRDEELGKAQRQLANGADPAEVMAQLARGLTNKLLHAPSVQMKKMSAEGRIDALALAQELFALDEGAPRH' A
#
# COMPACT_ATOMS: atom_id res chain seq x y z
N LEU A 1 11.69 -4.78 9.27
CA LEU A 1 11.76 -4.71 7.80
C LEU A 1 11.44 -6.02 7.06
N ARG A 2 12.05 -7.17 7.41
CA ARG A 2 11.87 -8.44 6.66
C ARG A 2 10.41 -8.88 6.49
N ALA A 3 9.62 -8.87 7.56
CA ALA A 3 8.21 -9.27 7.52
C ALA A 3 7.36 -8.36 6.63
N TYR A 4 7.61 -7.04 6.64
CA TYR A 4 6.92 -6.07 5.79
C TYR A 4 7.25 -6.29 4.31
N ARG A 5 8.53 -6.52 3.97
CA ARG A 5 8.93 -6.86 2.59
C ARG A 5 8.29 -8.15 2.10
N GLN A 6 8.30 -9.21 2.92
CA GLN A 6 7.65 -10.47 2.58
C GLN A 6 6.13 -10.33 2.42
N GLN A 7 5.49 -9.46 3.20
CA GLN A 7 4.08 -9.14 3.00
C GLN A 7 3.86 -8.42 1.67
N ALA A 8 4.67 -7.41 1.36
CA ALA A 8 4.57 -6.68 0.10
C ALA A 8 4.79 -7.57 -1.13
N GLU A 9 5.77 -8.49 -1.07
CA GLU A 9 6.03 -9.47 -2.13
C GLU A 9 4.83 -10.41 -2.33
N ARG A 10 4.25 -10.94 -1.25
CA ARG A 10 3.04 -11.78 -1.34
C ARG A 10 1.87 -11.04 -1.98
N LEU A 11 1.63 -9.79 -1.58
CA LEU A 11 0.56 -8.96 -2.16
C LEU A 11 0.80 -8.68 -3.65
N ARG A 12 2.06 -8.42 -4.04
CA ARG A 12 2.43 -8.26 -5.45
C ARG A 12 2.13 -9.53 -6.23
N ASP A 13 2.56 -10.69 -5.74
CA ASP A 13 2.41 -11.96 -6.45
C ASP A 13 0.93 -12.36 -6.60
N GLU A 14 0.11 -12.09 -5.57
CA GLU A 14 -1.34 -12.27 -5.63
C GLU A 14 -2.00 -11.40 -6.71
N GLU A 15 -1.71 -10.09 -6.73
CA GLU A 15 -2.33 -9.18 -7.68
C GLU A 15 -1.83 -9.44 -9.11
N LEU A 16 -0.55 -9.78 -9.26
CA LEU A 16 0.01 -10.20 -10.54
C LEU A 16 -0.67 -11.46 -11.07
N GLY A 17 -0.88 -12.47 -10.21
CA GLY A 17 -1.59 -13.69 -10.60
C GLY A 17 -3.06 -13.47 -10.97
N LYS A 18 -3.72 -12.44 -10.41
CA LYS A 18 -5.06 -12.03 -10.86
C LYS A 18 -5.00 -11.37 -12.24
N ALA A 19 -4.07 -10.43 -12.43
CA ALA A 19 -3.88 -9.73 -13.70
C ALA A 19 -3.57 -10.72 -14.84
N GLN A 20 -2.64 -11.66 -14.62
CA GLN A 20 -2.31 -12.70 -15.60
C GLN A 20 -3.52 -13.54 -16.00
N ARG A 21 -4.38 -13.92 -15.04
CA ARG A 21 -5.62 -14.66 -15.35
C ARG A 21 -6.60 -13.83 -16.16
N GLN A 22 -6.76 -12.55 -15.86
CA GLN A 22 -7.63 -11.65 -16.64
C GLN A 22 -7.12 -11.50 -18.08
N LEU A 23 -5.81 -11.30 -18.26
CA LEU A 23 -5.18 -11.23 -19.58
C LEU A 23 -5.36 -12.52 -20.37
N ALA A 24 -5.15 -13.69 -19.72
CA ALA A 24 -5.36 -14.99 -20.36
C ALA A 24 -6.81 -15.22 -20.80
N ASN A 25 -7.77 -14.59 -20.12
CA ASN A 25 -9.19 -14.62 -20.46
C ASN A 25 -9.59 -13.55 -21.50
N GLY A 26 -8.64 -12.82 -22.07
CA GLY A 26 -8.89 -11.83 -23.12
C GLY A 26 -9.38 -10.46 -22.63
N ALA A 27 -9.19 -10.13 -21.34
CA ALA A 27 -9.47 -8.79 -20.83
C ALA A 27 -8.52 -7.75 -21.45
N ASP A 28 -8.97 -6.50 -21.52
CA ASP A 28 -8.16 -5.40 -22.05
C ASP A 28 -6.89 -5.18 -21.22
N PRO A 29 -5.68 -5.22 -21.82
CA PRO A 29 -4.45 -5.09 -21.06
C PRO A 29 -4.29 -3.77 -20.32
N ALA A 30 -4.78 -2.65 -20.86
CA ALA A 30 -4.65 -1.36 -20.21
C ALA A 30 -5.54 -1.30 -18.96
N GLU A 31 -6.76 -1.82 -19.02
CA GLU A 31 -7.65 -1.94 -17.87
C GLU A 31 -7.07 -2.86 -16.78
N VAL A 32 -6.54 -4.02 -17.16
CA VAL A 32 -5.93 -4.97 -16.22
C VAL A 32 -4.72 -4.34 -15.52
N MET A 33 -3.85 -3.65 -16.25
CA MET A 33 -2.68 -2.98 -15.66
C MET A 33 -3.09 -1.84 -14.72
N ALA A 34 -4.12 -1.06 -15.08
CA ALA A 34 -4.66 -0.02 -14.21
C ALA A 34 -5.27 -0.62 -12.92
N GLN A 35 -5.97 -1.76 -13.04
CA GLN A 35 -6.56 -2.46 -11.90
C GLN A 35 -5.49 -3.04 -10.97
N LEU A 36 -4.44 -3.68 -11.53
CA LEU A 36 -3.28 -4.16 -10.80
C LEU A 36 -2.61 -3.04 -10.01
N ALA A 37 -2.31 -1.91 -10.66
CA ALA A 37 -1.64 -0.77 -10.03
C ALA A 37 -2.46 -0.22 -8.85
N ARG A 38 -3.77 0.00 -9.02
CA ARG A 38 -4.65 0.46 -7.93
C ARG A 38 -4.78 -0.59 -6.84
N GLY A 39 -5.02 -1.85 -7.19
CA GLY A 39 -5.23 -2.95 -6.25
C GLY A 39 -4.02 -3.17 -5.34
N LEU A 40 -2.83 -3.21 -5.93
CA LEU A 40 -1.57 -3.35 -5.19
C LEU A 40 -1.31 -2.15 -4.28
N THR A 41 -1.49 -0.92 -4.78
CA THR A 41 -1.29 0.31 -4.00
C THR A 41 -2.23 0.35 -2.80
N ASN A 42 -3.52 0.09 -3.01
CA ASN A 42 -4.52 0.08 -1.94
C ASN A 42 -4.19 -0.97 -0.87
N LYS A 43 -3.82 -2.19 -1.29
CA LYS A 43 -3.46 -3.27 -0.37
C LYS A 43 -2.22 -2.97 0.45
N LEU A 44 -1.18 -2.38 -0.16
CA LEU A 44 0.04 -2.01 0.53
C LEU A 44 -0.20 -0.88 1.55
N LEU A 45 -1.03 0.11 1.20
CA LEU A 45 -1.28 1.26 2.06
C LEU A 45 -2.34 1.02 3.14
N HIS A 46 -3.21 0.02 2.99
CA HIS A 46 -4.34 -0.20 3.91
C HIS A 46 -3.87 -0.46 5.34
N ALA A 47 -3.00 -1.44 5.57
CA ALA A 47 -2.53 -1.80 6.91
C ALA A 47 -1.78 -0.66 7.61
N PRO A 48 -0.80 0.01 6.97
CA PRO A 48 -0.19 1.24 7.51
C PRO A 48 -1.20 2.32 7.86
N SER A 49 -2.14 2.61 6.95
CA SER A 49 -3.13 3.68 7.13
C SER A 49 -4.07 3.42 8.31
N VAL A 50 -4.51 2.16 8.48
CA VAL A 50 -5.34 1.75 9.62
C VAL A 50 -4.55 1.88 10.92
N GLN A 51 -3.29 1.47 10.93
CA GLN A 51 -2.46 1.54 12.14
C GLN A 51 -2.18 2.99 12.56
N MET A 52 -1.91 3.89 11.60
CA MET A 52 -1.74 5.33 11.88
C MET A 52 -3.03 5.95 12.44
N LYS A 53 -4.20 5.64 11.84
CA LYS A 53 -5.50 6.10 12.36
C LYS A 53 -5.75 5.61 13.78
N LYS A 54 -5.40 4.36 14.08
CA LYS A 54 -5.52 3.79 15.43
C LYS A 54 -4.61 4.51 16.44
N MET A 55 -3.35 4.73 16.10
CA MET A 55 -2.41 5.48 16.96
C MET A 55 -2.90 6.91 17.25
N SER A 56 -3.45 7.58 16.23
CA SER A 56 -4.07 8.90 16.39
C SER A 56 -5.25 8.87 17.36
N ALA A 57 -6.16 7.90 17.20
CA ALA A 57 -7.31 7.73 18.08
C ALA A 57 -6.94 7.36 19.53
N GLU A 58 -5.85 6.62 19.72
CA GLU A 58 -5.30 6.24 21.03
C GLU A 58 -4.46 7.35 21.69
N GLY A 59 -4.30 8.51 21.04
CA GLY A 59 -3.48 9.61 21.57
C GLY A 59 -1.98 9.31 21.59
N ARG A 60 -1.52 8.31 20.82
CA ARG A 60 -0.11 7.87 20.76
C ARG A 60 0.70 8.71 19.79
N ILE A 61 0.86 9.99 20.12
CA ILE A 61 1.46 11.00 19.23
C ILE A 61 2.90 10.64 18.81
N ASP A 62 3.75 10.20 19.73
CA ASP A 62 5.14 9.82 19.40
C ASP A 62 5.23 8.62 18.46
N ALA A 63 4.34 7.63 18.65
CA ALA A 63 4.27 6.46 17.79
C ALA A 63 3.75 6.82 16.38
N LEU A 64 2.83 7.79 16.30
CA LEU A 64 2.33 8.31 15.03
C LEU A 64 3.42 9.08 14.28
N ALA A 65 4.20 9.93 14.95
CA ALA A 65 5.31 10.66 14.34
C ALA A 65 6.37 9.71 13.77
N LEU A 66 6.78 8.69 14.54
CA LEU A 66 7.70 7.64 14.06
C LEU A 66 7.14 6.87 12.86
N ALA A 67 5.83 6.61 12.83
CA ALA A 67 5.20 5.97 11.68
C ALA A 67 5.20 6.89 10.44
N GLN A 68 4.91 8.18 10.60
CA GLN A 68 4.95 9.16 9.52
C GLN A 68 6.36 9.28 8.92
N GLU A 69 7.39 9.30 9.76
CA GLU A 69 8.79 9.28 9.33
C GLU A 69 9.14 7.99 8.57
N LEU A 70 8.72 6.83 9.08
CA LEU A 70 8.96 5.53 8.42
C LEU A 70 8.33 5.44 7.02
N PHE A 71 7.20 6.10 6.81
CA PHE A 71 6.51 6.16 5.52
C PHE A 71 6.86 7.41 4.70
N ALA A 72 7.82 8.23 5.15
CA ALA A 72 8.21 9.50 4.53
C ALA A 72 7.01 10.42 4.21
N LEU A 73 5.98 10.41 5.07
CA LEU A 73 4.74 11.15 4.84
C LEU A 73 4.87 12.66 5.14
N ASP A 74 5.96 13.08 5.78
CA ASP A 74 6.27 14.48 6.07
C ASP A 74 7.04 15.21 4.95
N GLU A 75 7.52 14.51 3.92
CA GLU A 75 8.27 15.13 2.80
C GLU A 75 7.36 15.77 1.72
N GLY A 76 6.05 15.79 1.92
CA GLY A 76 5.07 16.25 0.93
C GLY A 76 4.33 17.55 1.25
N ALA A 77 4.47 18.13 2.44
CA ALA A 77 3.89 19.44 2.74
C ALA A 77 4.85 20.52 2.25
N PRO A 78 4.50 21.36 1.25
CA PRO A 78 5.30 22.54 0.96
C PRO A 78 5.31 23.38 2.24
N ARG A 79 6.49 23.55 2.84
CA ARG A 79 6.72 24.57 3.85
C ARG A 79 6.67 25.92 3.12
N HIS A 80 5.51 26.56 3.15
CA HIS A 80 5.34 27.97 2.82
C HIS A 80 4.90 28.72 4.07
#